data_AF-G8SHZ0-F1
#
_entry.id   AF-G8SHZ0-F1
#
_cell.length_a   1.000
_cell.length_b   1.000
_cell.length_c   1.000
_cell.angle_alpha   90.00
_cell.angle_beta   90.00
_cell.angle_gamma   90.00
#
_symmetry.space_group_name_H-M   'P 1'
#
loop_
_entity.id
_entity.type
_entity.pdbx_description
1 polymer ?
#
loop_
_entity_poly.entity_id
_entity_poly.type
_entity_poly.pdbx_seq_one_letter_code
_entity_poly.pdbx_strand_id
1 'polypeptide(L)'
;MHPHPLTRSNDRVAMNLHVAEPRRPGLRVEVTAGRRLLLRQGDRVVLLGRQRAHHRGVHYCRTGRYESPLPPITARQARGRWQAGNESGWWAARWTYRYAAWLRTAFYGPLHAGSWTLAWGMPEWTVPGHWSRLHDVDPDQGHITWFGYGDPSEDARDILPLRRLSAVDADRVKAYRRQHREGILPPVLLWWVSGLATLLVVDGHDRLTAALAEGAVPDVVVLAPTADPRWVSAVQRHPIREYEQRIAHLRNGPTDPFTGDGIAHAGHRLAANLSRIALTEGRTRAWPMLGGRPTWDHLVAEFAPGSPLEQER
;
A
#
# COMPACT_ATOMS: atom_id res chain seq x y z
N MET A 1 -10.16 0.60 30.69
CA MET A 1 -10.39 0.26 29.26
C MET A 1 -9.09 -0.39 28.76
N HIS A 2 -9.05 -1.71 28.76
CA HIS A 2 -7.83 -2.47 28.42
C HIS A 2 -7.51 -2.36 26.92
N PRO A 3 -6.23 -2.35 26.53
CA PRO A 3 -5.85 -2.41 25.13
C PRO A 3 -6.33 -3.74 24.55
N HIS A 4 -7.20 -3.67 23.54
CA HIS A 4 -7.58 -4.85 22.78
C HIS A 4 -6.33 -5.47 22.14
N PRO A 5 -6.06 -6.77 22.36
CA PRO A 5 -5.04 -7.46 21.59
C PRO A 5 -5.41 -7.47 20.10
N LEU A 6 -4.39 -7.30 19.26
CA LEU A 6 -4.45 -7.31 17.79
C LEU A 6 -4.87 -8.69 17.25
N THR A 7 -6.13 -9.10 17.45
CA THR A 7 -6.72 -10.21 16.69
C THR A 7 -7.40 -9.62 15.45
N ARG A 8 -6.60 -9.43 14.38
CA ARG A 8 -7.13 -9.22 13.03
C ARG A 8 -7.71 -10.55 12.55
N SER A 9 -9.02 -10.59 12.38
CA SER A 9 -9.67 -11.59 11.52
C SER A 9 -8.97 -11.58 10.15
N ASN A 10 -8.59 -12.77 9.67
CA ASN A 10 -7.73 -12.97 8.51
C ASN A 10 -8.46 -12.79 7.16
N ASP A 11 -9.71 -12.34 7.18
CA ASP A 11 -10.50 -12.12 5.97
C ASP A 11 -10.26 -10.68 5.46
N ARG A 12 -9.21 -10.53 4.65
CA ARG A 12 -9.02 -9.30 3.85
C ARG A 12 -10.18 -9.17 2.87
N VAL A 13 -11.11 -8.26 3.14
CA VAL A 13 -12.15 -7.87 2.18
C VAL A 13 -11.47 -7.20 1.00
N ALA A 14 -11.63 -7.76 -0.19
CA ALA A 14 -11.05 -7.21 -1.42
C ALA A 14 -12.09 -7.05 -2.51
N MET A 15 -11.92 -6.00 -3.31
CA MET A 15 -12.74 -5.73 -4.49
C MET A 15 -11.83 -5.60 -5.71
N ASN A 16 -12.17 -6.31 -6.78
CA ASN A 16 -11.51 -6.17 -8.06
C ASN A 16 -12.17 -5.07 -8.89
N LEU A 17 -11.34 -4.26 -9.53
CA LEU A 17 -11.75 -3.17 -10.40
C LEU A 17 -11.17 -3.43 -11.79
N HIS A 18 -12.04 -3.57 -12.78
CA HIS A 18 -11.62 -3.50 -14.18
C HIS A 18 -11.78 -2.06 -14.67
N VAL A 19 -10.68 -1.48 -15.15
CA VAL A 19 -10.61 -0.11 -15.65
C VAL A 19 -10.37 -0.16 -17.15
N ALA A 20 -11.21 0.50 -17.95
CA ALA A 20 -11.05 0.55 -19.40
C ALA A 20 -10.15 1.72 -19.85
N GLU A 21 -10.26 2.86 -19.20
CA GLU A 21 -9.52 4.10 -19.47
C GLU A 21 -9.25 4.80 -18.12
N PRO A 22 -8.23 5.68 -18.02
CA PRO A 22 -7.34 6.13 -19.09
C PRO A 22 -6.19 5.13 -19.38
N ARG A 23 -5.66 5.10 -20.60
CA ARG A 23 -4.41 4.35 -20.90
C ARG A 23 -3.18 4.89 -20.15
N ARG A 24 -3.19 6.18 -19.81
CA ARG A 24 -2.15 6.85 -19.03
C ARG A 24 -2.81 7.59 -17.85
N PRO A 25 -2.50 7.23 -16.59
CA PRO A 25 -3.16 7.83 -15.44
C PRO A 25 -2.61 9.22 -15.13
N GLY A 26 -3.40 10.01 -14.42
CA GLY A 26 -2.99 11.32 -13.95
C GLY A 26 -1.86 11.23 -12.94
N LEU A 27 -1.95 10.32 -11.96
CA LEU A 27 -0.86 9.96 -11.04
C LEU A 27 -0.14 8.71 -11.57
N ARG A 28 1.16 8.79 -11.89
CA ARG A 28 1.86 7.70 -12.58
C ARG A 28 3.35 7.67 -12.29
N VAL A 29 3.92 6.48 -12.42
CA VAL A 29 5.38 6.29 -12.43
C VAL A 29 5.91 6.48 -13.84
N GLU A 30 6.86 7.38 -14.02
CA GLU A 30 7.63 7.53 -15.25
C GLU A 30 9.06 7.04 -15.03
N VAL A 31 9.64 6.39 -16.03
CA VAL A 31 11.00 5.83 -15.95
C VAL A 31 11.84 6.25 -17.14
N THR A 32 13.14 6.34 -16.93
CA THR A 32 14.14 6.52 -17.98
C THR A 32 15.40 5.70 -17.70
N ALA A 33 16.35 5.75 -18.62
CA ALA A 33 17.59 5.01 -18.53
C ALA A 33 18.38 5.33 -17.25
N GLY A 34 19.22 4.38 -16.83
CA GLY A 34 20.10 4.56 -15.68
C GLY A 34 19.38 4.57 -14.34
N ARG A 35 18.40 3.66 -14.16
CA ARG A 35 17.73 3.39 -12.86
C ARG A 35 16.95 4.59 -12.30
N ARG A 36 16.51 5.49 -13.18
CA ARG A 36 15.80 6.72 -12.83
C ARG A 36 14.30 6.53 -12.97
N LEU A 37 13.58 7.02 -11.97
CA LEU A 37 12.14 7.09 -11.97
C LEU A 37 11.67 8.43 -11.42
N LEU A 38 10.42 8.76 -11.71
CA LEU A 38 9.70 9.83 -11.02
C LEU A 38 8.24 9.44 -10.88
N LEU A 39 7.58 10.05 -9.90
CA LEU A 39 6.14 10.05 -9.79
C LEU A 39 5.62 11.41 -10.26
N ARG A 40 4.67 11.37 -11.19
CA ARG A 40 4.04 12.57 -11.76
C ARG A 40 2.55 12.55 -11.49
N GLN A 41 1.98 13.70 -11.14
CA GLN A 41 0.56 13.95 -11.01
C GLN A 41 0.14 15.06 -11.97
N GLY A 42 -0.47 14.71 -13.10
CA GLY A 42 -0.73 15.66 -14.18
C GLY A 42 0.57 16.19 -14.76
N ASP A 43 0.81 17.49 -14.57
CA ASP A 43 2.04 18.21 -14.88
C ASP A 43 3.04 18.26 -13.70
N ARG A 44 2.57 18.05 -12.47
CA ARG A 44 3.37 18.15 -11.25
C ARG A 44 4.30 16.95 -11.09
N VAL A 45 5.59 17.20 -10.91
CA VAL A 45 6.53 16.18 -10.40
C VAL A 45 6.34 16.10 -8.90
N VAL A 46 6.01 14.92 -8.40
CA VAL A 46 5.68 14.67 -6.98
C VAL A 46 6.86 14.05 -6.23
N LEU A 47 7.54 13.11 -6.88
CA LEU A 47 8.66 12.38 -6.31
C LEU A 47 9.66 12.10 -7.41
N LEU A 48 10.94 12.30 -7.12
CA LEU A 48 12.06 11.86 -7.94
C LEU A 48 12.71 10.67 -7.25
N GLY A 49 13.11 9.67 -8.02
CA GLY A 49 13.71 8.47 -7.46
C GLY A 49 14.83 7.93 -8.32
N ARG A 50 15.84 7.35 -7.67
CA ARG A 50 16.92 6.64 -8.32
C ARG A 50 17.23 5.36 -7.57
N GLN A 51 17.12 4.24 -8.27
CA GLN A 51 17.49 2.95 -7.72
C GLN A 51 19.02 2.83 -7.63
N ARG A 52 19.49 2.36 -6.48
CA ARG A 52 20.91 2.16 -6.18
C ARG A 52 21.53 1.12 -7.09
N ALA A 53 22.84 1.24 -7.29
CA ALA A 53 23.57 0.37 -8.20
C ALA A 53 23.53 -1.13 -7.85
N HIS A 54 23.49 -1.44 -6.56
CA HIS A 54 23.44 -2.82 -6.06
C HIS A 54 22.01 -3.36 -5.90
N HIS A 55 20.99 -2.67 -6.44
CA HIS A 55 19.59 -3.08 -6.35
C HIS A 55 19.08 -3.29 -4.90
N ARG A 56 19.62 -2.54 -3.95
CA ARG A 56 19.28 -2.63 -2.51
C ARG A 56 18.19 -1.65 -2.05
N GLY A 57 17.78 -0.75 -2.93
CA GLY A 57 16.82 0.28 -2.58
C GLY A 57 16.79 1.45 -3.56
N VAL A 58 16.06 2.49 -3.16
CA VAL A 58 15.80 3.70 -3.97
C VAL A 58 16.05 4.94 -3.14
N HIS A 59 16.96 5.81 -3.59
CA HIS A 59 17.01 7.18 -3.10
C HIS A 59 15.81 7.94 -3.66
N TYR A 60 15.16 8.74 -2.82
CA TYR A 60 14.00 9.53 -3.22
C TYR A 60 14.12 10.99 -2.77
N CYS A 61 13.42 11.86 -3.49
CA CYS A 61 13.15 13.24 -3.10
C CYS A 61 11.69 13.57 -3.41
N ARG A 62 10.93 14.00 -2.40
CA ARG A 62 9.59 14.56 -2.56
C ARG A 62 9.73 16.04 -2.90
N THR A 63 8.86 16.51 -3.79
CA THR A 63 8.88 17.92 -4.23
C THR A 63 7.92 18.81 -3.44
N GLY A 64 7.11 18.23 -2.56
CA GLY A 64 6.02 18.93 -1.86
C GLY A 64 4.81 19.28 -2.73
N ARG A 65 4.80 18.91 -4.01
CA ARG A 65 3.74 19.28 -4.98
C ARG A 65 2.57 18.30 -5.06
N TYR A 66 2.55 17.29 -4.19
CA TYR A 66 1.51 16.28 -4.18
C TYR A 66 0.20 16.82 -3.61
N GLU A 67 -0.91 16.51 -4.29
CA GLU A 67 -2.25 16.69 -3.76
C GLU A 67 -3.02 15.37 -3.79
N SER A 68 -3.85 15.11 -2.78
CA SER A 68 -4.73 13.94 -2.81
C SER A 68 -5.70 14.04 -3.98
N PRO A 69 -5.83 13.01 -4.84
CA PRO A 69 -6.75 13.04 -5.96
C PRO A 69 -8.21 12.78 -5.54
N LEU A 70 -8.46 12.56 -4.25
CA LEU A 70 -9.77 12.23 -3.71
C LEU A 70 -10.40 13.41 -2.99
N PRO A 71 -11.74 13.52 -2.97
CA PRO A 71 -12.40 14.58 -2.24
C PRO A 71 -12.17 14.45 -0.72
N PRO A 72 -12.13 15.58 0.02
CA PRO A 72 -11.96 15.56 1.47
C PRO A 72 -13.08 14.78 2.16
N ILE A 73 -12.70 13.97 3.15
CA ILE A 73 -13.66 13.22 3.97
C ILE A 73 -14.05 14.06 5.19
N THR A 74 -15.34 14.41 5.27
CA THR A 74 -15.91 15.18 6.39
C THR A 74 -16.29 14.26 7.57
N ALA A 75 -16.28 14.81 8.79
CA ALA A 75 -16.74 14.10 9.99
C ALA A 75 -18.18 13.58 9.85
N ARG A 76 -19.06 14.37 9.22
CA ARG A 76 -20.46 14.00 8.95
C ARG A 76 -20.55 12.76 8.06
N GLN A 77 -19.72 12.68 7.01
CA GLN A 77 -19.67 11.50 6.13
C GLN A 77 -19.17 10.25 6.86
N ALA A 78 -18.18 10.40 7.75
CA ALA A 78 -17.67 9.29 8.56
C ALA A 78 -18.74 8.76 9.51
N ARG A 79 -19.40 9.63 10.28
CA ARG A 79 -20.48 9.27 11.22
C ARG A 79 -21.67 8.62 10.52
N GLY A 80 -22.12 9.17 9.39
CA GLY A 80 -23.24 8.59 8.66
C GLY A 80 -22.99 7.15 8.20
N ARG A 81 -21.73 6.80 7.89
CA ARG A 81 -21.35 5.41 7.55
C ARG A 81 -21.28 4.49 8.75
N TRP A 82 -20.86 5.02 9.89
CA TRP A 82 -20.84 4.29 11.15
C TRP A 82 -22.27 3.96 11.63
N GLN A 83 -23.17 4.94 11.57
CA GLN A 83 -24.56 4.81 11.99
C GLN A 83 -25.39 3.86 11.12
N ALA A 84 -25.01 3.66 9.85
CA ALA A 84 -25.65 2.70 8.97
C ALA A 84 -25.36 1.22 9.35
N GLY A 85 -24.65 0.96 10.45
CA GLY A 85 -24.31 -0.36 10.99
C GLY A 85 -22.80 -0.49 11.22
N ASN A 86 -22.39 -0.93 12.40
CA ASN A 86 -20.97 -0.95 12.83
C ASN A 86 -20.35 -2.35 12.89
N GLU A 87 -21.00 -3.36 12.29
CA GLU A 87 -20.41 -4.67 12.09
C GLU A 87 -19.13 -4.55 11.24
N SER A 88 -18.03 -5.15 11.72
CA SER A 88 -16.68 -4.93 11.19
C SER A 88 -16.55 -5.18 9.68
N GLY A 89 -17.29 -6.16 9.13
CA GLY A 89 -17.30 -6.46 7.70
C GLY A 89 -17.94 -5.36 6.84
N TRP A 90 -18.99 -4.70 7.35
CA TRP A 90 -19.70 -3.65 6.62
C TRP A 90 -18.92 -2.34 6.59
N TRP A 91 -18.20 -2.00 7.66
CA TRP A 91 -17.30 -0.84 7.69
C TRP A 91 -16.22 -0.94 6.60
N ALA A 92 -15.53 -2.08 6.56
CA ALA A 92 -14.51 -2.36 5.57
C ALA A 92 -15.06 -2.30 4.14
N ALA A 93 -16.18 -2.99 3.87
CA ALA A 93 -16.81 -3.02 2.56
C ALA A 93 -17.28 -1.62 2.09
N ARG A 94 -17.90 -0.83 2.96
CA ARG A 94 -18.42 0.52 2.62
C ARG A 94 -17.31 1.50 2.24
N TRP A 95 -16.20 1.49 2.97
CA TRP A 95 -15.07 2.35 2.64
C TRP A 95 -14.34 1.87 1.38
N THR A 96 -14.17 0.56 1.22
CA THR A 96 -13.57 -0.02 0.01
C THR A 96 -14.41 0.35 -1.22
N TYR A 97 -15.74 0.20 -1.15
CA TYR A 97 -16.66 0.64 -2.21
C TYR A 97 -16.58 2.15 -2.48
N ARG A 98 -16.52 2.97 -1.42
CA ARG A 98 -16.41 4.42 -1.55
C ARG A 98 -15.11 4.85 -2.22
N TYR A 99 -13.99 4.23 -1.86
CA TYR A 99 -12.71 4.52 -2.50
C TYR A 99 -12.70 4.12 -3.96
N ALA A 100 -13.25 2.97 -4.32
CA ALA A 100 -13.37 2.61 -5.73
C ALA A 100 -14.21 3.61 -6.53
N ALA A 101 -15.32 4.09 -5.96
CA ALA A 101 -16.15 5.10 -6.61
C ALA A 101 -15.35 6.40 -6.85
N TRP A 102 -14.63 6.91 -5.85
CA TRP A 102 -13.83 8.11 -6.00
C TRP A 102 -12.64 7.92 -6.96
N LEU A 103 -11.94 6.78 -6.87
CA LEU A 103 -10.81 6.46 -7.73
C LEU A 103 -11.20 6.39 -9.20
N ARG A 104 -12.38 5.83 -9.53
CA ARG A 104 -12.90 5.75 -10.91
C ARG A 104 -13.13 7.13 -11.53
N THR A 105 -13.45 8.13 -10.73
CA THR A 105 -13.72 9.51 -11.18
C THR A 105 -12.53 10.44 -11.00
N ALA A 106 -11.46 10.00 -10.35
CA ALA A 106 -10.31 10.84 -10.00
C ALA A 106 -9.43 11.10 -11.23
N PHE A 107 -9.48 12.33 -11.76
CA PHE A 107 -8.69 12.72 -12.93
C PHE A 107 -7.17 12.58 -12.70
N TYR A 108 -6.70 13.01 -11.52
CA TYR A 108 -5.30 12.91 -11.11
C TYR A 108 -5.00 11.66 -10.28
N GLY A 109 -5.79 10.59 -10.45
CA GLY A 109 -5.64 9.32 -9.74
C GLY A 109 -4.68 8.33 -10.42
N PRO A 110 -4.33 7.23 -9.73
CA PRO A 110 -3.38 6.22 -10.22
C PRO A 110 -4.00 5.19 -11.19
N LEU A 111 -5.32 5.12 -11.28
CA LEU A 111 -6.00 4.10 -12.09
C LEU A 111 -5.78 4.32 -13.58
N HIS A 112 -5.36 3.26 -14.25
CA HIS A 112 -5.26 3.17 -15.70
C HIS A 112 -5.90 1.88 -16.20
N ALA A 113 -6.08 1.78 -17.51
CA ALA A 113 -6.61 0.62 -18.20
C ALA A 113 -5.94 -0.69 -17.72
N GLY A 114 -6.73 -1.62 -17.19
CA GLY A 114 -6.28 -2.88 -16.59
C GLY A 114 -7.10 -3.33 -15.39
N SER A 115 -6.65 -4.44 -14.80
CA SER A 115 -7.24 -5.02 -13.59
C SER A 115 -6.50 -4.54 -12.34
N TRP A 116 -7.27 -4.12 -11.34
CA TRP A 116 -6.79 -3.62 -10.07
C TRP A 116 -7.52 -4.33 -8.93
N THR A 117 -6.87 -4.37 -7.78
CA THR A 117 -7.42 -4.89 -6.53
C THR A 117 -7.38 -3.79 -5.48
N LEU A 118 -8.49 -3.63 -4.77
CA LEU A 118 -8.65 -2.75 -3.64
C LEU A 118 -8.91 -3.62 -2.41
N ALA A 119 -7.91 -3.78 -1.54
CA ALA A 119 -7.95 -4.71 -0.42
C ALA A 119 -7.90 -3.99 0.92
N TRP A 120 -8.77 -4.39 1.84
CA TRP A 120 -8.74 -3.94 3.23
C TRP A 120 -7.54 -4.55 3.96
N GLY A 121 -6.89 -3.74 4.79
CA GLY A 121 -5.77 -4.15 5.63
C GLY A 121 -4.43 -4.19 4.91
N MET A 122 -3.37 -4.15 5.73
CA MET A 122 -1.99 -4.20 5.25
C MET A 122 -1.65 -5.57 4.66
N PRO A 123 -0.75 -5.62 3.65
CA PRO A 123 -0.18 -6.88 3.19
C PRO A 123 0.62 -7.59 4.29
N GLU A 124 0.74 -8.91 4.22
CA GLU A 124 1.41 -9.71 5.25
C GLU A 124 2.92 -9.50 5.33
N TRP A 125 3.55 -9.03 4.26
CA TRP A 125 4.99 -8.74 4.24
C TRP A 125 5.35 -7.49 5.06
N THR A 126 4.36 -6.71 5.51
CA THR A 126 4.57 -5.48 6.26
C THR A 126 4.99 -5.76 7.70
N VAL A 127 5.85 -4.91 8.25
CA VAL A 127 6.43 -5.05 9.58
C VAL A 127 5.77 -4.03 10.51
N PRO A 128 4.99 -4.47 11.52
CA PRO A 128 4.28 -3.54 12.42
C PRO A 128 5.18 -2.47 13.06
N GLY A 129 6.43 -2.80 13.39
CA GLY A 129 7.40 -1.86 13.97
C GLY A 129 7.86 -0.73 13.03
N HIS A 130 7.56 -0.78 11.73
CA HIS A 130 7.83 0.33 10.81
C HIS A 130 6.88 1.51 11.03
N TRP A 131 5.66 1.27 11.52
CA TRP A 131 4.65 2.31 11.74
C TRP A 131 4.99 3.28 12.85
N SER A 132 5.49 2.77 13.99
CA SER A 132 5.79 3.60 15.17
C SER A 132 6.87 4.64 14.89
N ARG A 133 7.79 4.36 13.96
CA ARG A 133 8.91 5.23 13.62
C ARG A 133 8.56 6.26 12.55
N LEU A 134 7.43 6.13 11.86
CA LEU A 134 7.13 6.93 10.68
C LEU A 134 7.13 8.45 10.95
N HIS A 135 6.69 8.87 12.14
CA HIS A 135 6.73 10.29 12.53
C HIS A 135 8.14 10.84 12.72
N ASP A 136 9.03 10.00 13.25
CA ASP A 136 10.41 10.39 13.52
C ASP A 136 11.26 10.40 12.25
N VAL A 137 10.85 9.62 11.23
CA VAL A 137 11.60 9.42 9.97
C VAL A 137 10.73 9.61 8.71
N ASP A 138 10.14 10.80 8.57
CA ASP A 138 9.49 11.28 7.34
C ASP A 138 10.24 12.46 6.65
N PRO A 139 11.55 12.33 6.31
CA PRO A 139 12.25 13.38 5.59
C PRO A 139 11.78 13.48 4.14
N ASP A 140 11.83 14.69 3.58
CA ASP A 140 11.51 14.96 2.18
C ASP A 140 12.50 14.31 1.22
N GLN A 141 13.71 14.00 1.70
CA GLN A 141 14.74 13.27 0.97
C GLN A 141 15.21 12.09 1.82
N GLY A 142 15.40 10.93 1.20
CA GLY A 142 15.81 9.74 1.95
C GLY A 142 16.07 8.54 1.05
N HIS A 143 16.08 7.37 1.66
CA HIS A 143 16.31 6.09 0.99
C HIS A 143 15.28 5.04 1.44
N ILE A 144 14.83 4.19 0.52
CA ILE A 144 13.95 3.05 0.82
C ILE A 144 14.77 1.79 0.61
N THR A 145 15.03 1.02 1.67
CA THR A 145 15.71 -0.28 1.55
C THR A 145 14.71 -1.39 1.23
N TRP A 146 15.11 -2.34 0.39
CA TRP A 146 14.25 -3.47 0.00
C TRP A 146 14.46 -4.72 0.85
N PHE A 147 15.60 -4.82 1.53
CA PHE A 147 16.00 -6.04 2.24
C PHE A 147 16.82 -5.78 3.52
N GLY A 148 17.01 -4.51 3.91
CA GLY A 148 17.71 -4.15 5.15
C GLY A 148 19.17 -4.61 5.22
N TYR A 149 19.83 -4.80 4.06
CA TYR A 149 21.21 -5.30 3.99
C TYR A 149 22.24 -4.24 4.44
N GLY A 150 22.32 -4.02 5.75
CA GLY A 150 23.25 -3.07 6.38
C GLY A 150 22.87 -1.61 6.17
N ASP A 151 21.72 -1.33 5.57
CA ASP A 151 21.18 0.03 5.48
C ASP A 151 20.64 0.46 6.86
N PRO A 152 20.60 1.77 7.17
CA PRO A 152 20.08 2.27 8.42
C PRO A 152 18.64 1.82 8.69
N SER A 153 18.31 1.60 9.96
CA SER A 153 17.00 1.07 10.34
C SER A 153 15.84 1.98 9.90
N GLU A 154 16.09 3.28 9.80
CA GLU A 154 15.18 4.32 9.35
C GLU A 154 14.83 4.25 7.86
N ASP A 155 15.62 3.55 7.06
CA ASP A 155 15.33 3.33 5.65
C ASP A 155 14.36 2.18 5.43
N ALA A 156 14.22 1.30 6.42
CA ALA A 156 13.26 0.20 6.42
C ALA A 156 11.86 0.74 6.72
N ARG A 157 11.06 0.89 5.65
CA ARG A 157 9.70 1.42 5.69
C ARG A 157 8.79 0.65 4.73
N ASP A 158 7.61 0.27 5.21
CA ASP A 158 6.58 -0.36 4.36
C ASP A 158 5.80 0.67 3.55
N ILE A 159 5.75 1.89 4.08
CA ILE A 159 4.97 2.99 3.52
C ILE A 159 5.83 4.23 3.30
N LEU A 160 5.48 5.01 2.27
CA LEU A 160 6.08 6.31 1.96
C LEU A 160 4.98 7.37 1.76
N PRO A 161 4.89 8.38 2.64
CA PRO A 161 3.99 9.51 2.44
C PRO A 161 4.36 10.31 1.18
N LEU A 162 3.40 10.60 0.29
CA LEU A 162 3.66 11.44 -0.90
C LEU A 162 3.82 12.94 -0.64
N ARG A 163 3.44 13.38 0.56
CA ARG A 163 3.75 14.70 1.11
C ARG A 163 4.16 14.51 2.56
N ARG A 164 4.88 15.50 3.09
CA ARG A 164 5.23 15.55 4.50
C ARG A 164 3.99 15.39 5.38
N LEU A 165 4.12 14.56 6.41
CA LEU A 165 3.10 14.42 7.43
C LEU A 165 2.92 15.75 8.17
N SER A 166 1.66 16.09 8.43
CA SER A 166 1.32 17.30 9.16
C SER A 166 1.72 17.18 10.62
N ALA A 167 2.01 18.31 11.27
CA ALA A 167 2.32 18.35 12.69
C ALA A 167 1.16 17.78 13.53
N VAL A 168 1.49 17.12 14.64
CA VAL A 168 0.53 16.42 15.52
C VAL A 168 -0.50 17.39 16.13
N ASP A 169 -0.15 18.65 16.28
CA ASP A 169 -0.96 19.72 16.85
C ASP A 169 -1.76 20.53 15.82
N ALA A 170 -1.62 20.24 14.52
CA ALA A 170 -2.42 20.87 13.48
C ALA A 170 -3.93 20.62 13.70
N ASP A 171 -4.76 21.63 13.47
CA ASP A 171 -6.22 21.56 13.76
C ASP A 171 -6.92 20.40 13.08
N ARG A 172 -6.55 20.13 11.82
CA ARG A 172 -7.09 19.01 11.06
C ARG A 172 -6.70 17.66 11.66
N VAL A 173 -5.47 17.54 12.18
CA VAL A 173 -4.99 16.32 12.86
C VAL A 173 -5.73 16.15 14.19
N LYS A 174 -5.88 17.20 14.99
CA LYS A 174 -6.67 17.19 16.24
C LYS A 174 -8.11 16.71 15.99
N ALA A 175 -8.74 17.19 14.92
CA ALA A 175 -10.09 16.76 14.54
C ALA A 175 -10.15 15.26 14.17
N TYR A 176 -9.14 14.74 13.46
CA TYR A 176 -9.05 13.30 13.16
C TYR A 176 -8.69 12.45 14.37
N ARG A 177 -7.88 12.95 15.32
CA ARG A 177 -7.62 12.26 16.60
C ARG A 177 -8.89 12.07 17.40
N ARG A 178 -9.78 13.07 17.41
CA ARG A 178 -11.13 12.93 17.98
C ARG A 178 -11.93 11.84 17.26
N GLN A 179 -11.94 11.81 15.93
CA GLN A 179 -12.61 10.75 15.17
C GLN A 179 -12.03 9.36 15.46
N HIS A 180 -10.73 9.24 15.66
CA HIS A 180 -10.07 7.99 16.06
C HIS A 180 -10.58 7.49 17.40
N ARG A 181 -10.61 8.36 18.43
CA ARG A 181 -11.17 8.01 19.75
C ARG A 181 -12.66 7.67 19.70
N GLU A 182 -13.40 8.30 18.80
CA GLU A 182 -14.81 7.99 18.53
C GLU A 182 -15.00 6.67 17.73
N GLY A 183 -13.93 6.02 17.25
CA GLY A 183 -14.00 4.78 16.47
C GLY A 183 -14.47 4.96 15.03
N ILE A 184 -14.46 6.19 14.52
CA ILE A 184 -15.04 6.56 13.21
C ILE A 184 -14.01 7.12 12.23
N LEU A 185 -12.72 7.02 12.54
CA LEU A 185 -11.66 7.53 11.66
C LEU A 185 -11.72 6.82 10.30
N PRO A 186 -11.90 7.55 9.19
CA PRO A 186 -11.86 6.94 7.86
C PRO A 186 -10.50 6.29 7.59
N PRO A 187 -10.46 5.17 6.85
CA PRO A 187 -9.20 4.51 6.51
C PRO A 187 -8.24 5.40 5.72
N VAL A 188 -6.98 5.00 5.66
CA VAL A 188 -5.94 5.59 4.80
C VAL A 188 -5.90 4.82 3.49
N LEU A 189 -5.81 5.51 2.35
CA LEU A 189 -5.64 4.88 1.04
C LEU A 189 -4.15 4.79 0.70
N LEU A 190 -3.69 3.57 0.49
CA LEU A 190 -2.33 3.26 0.08
C LEU A 190 -2.31 2.76 -1.36
N TRP A 191 -1.20 3.00 -2.07
CA TRP A 191 -0.97 2.49 -3.42
C TRP A 191 0.36 1.75 -3.54
N TRP A 192 0.31 0.49 -3.94
CA TRP A 192 1.50 -0.31 -4.19
C TRP A 192 2.25 0.17 -5.45
N VAL A 193 3.54 0.48 -5.27
CA VAL A 193 4.46 0.76 -6.36
C VAL A 193 5.59 -0.26 -6.35
N SER A 194 5.47 -1.26 -7.23
CA SER A 194 6.41 -2.39 -7.29
C SER A 194 7.85 -1.97 -7.59
N GLY A 195 8.05 -0.89 -8.36
CA GLY A 195 9.38 -0.35 -8.67
C GLY A 195 10.07 0.32 -7.48
N LEU A 196 9.32 0.62 -6.41
CA LEU A 196 9.84 1.11 -5.13
C LEU A 196 9.79 0.05 -4.04
N ALA A 197 9.12 -1.09 -4.30
CA ALA A 197 8.77 -2.11 -3.31
C ALA A 197 8.17 -1.51 -2.01
N THR A 198 7.31 -0.50 -2.15
CA THR A 198 6.70 0.22 -1.02
C THR A 198 5.27 0.64 -1.34
N LEU A 199 4.51 0.95 -0.29
CA LEU A 199 3.15 1.49 -0.37
C LEU A 199 3.15 3.01 -0.23
N LEU A 200 2.67 3.71 -1.25
CA LEU A 200 2.57 5.16 -1.22
C LEU A 200 1.28 5.61 -0.51
N VAL A 201 1.36 6.59 0.38
CA VAL A 201 0.16 7.21 0.96
C VAL A 201 -0.46 8.14 -0.09
N VAL A 202 -1.61 7.74 -0.63
CA VAL A 202 -2.35 8.52 -1.63
C VAL A 202 -3.33 9.47 -0.96
N ASP A 203 -4.11 8.98 0.01
CA ASP A 203 -5.05 9.83 0.75
C ASP A 203 -5.05 9.46 2.23
N GLY A 204 -5.16 10.47 3.08
CA GLY A 204 -5.23 10.28 4.52
C GLY A 204 -3.95 10.52 5.29
N HIS A 205 -2.99 11.31 4.77
CA HIS A 205 -1.78 11.71 5.51
C HIS A 205 -2.09 12.27 6.90
N ASP A 206 -3.10 13.13 7.05
CA ASP A 206 -3.48 13.67 8.36
C ASP A 206 -4.19 12.64 9.25
N ARG A 207 -4.91 11.67 8.65
CA ARG A 207 -5.56 10.56 9.37
C ARG A 207 -4.53 9.58 9.90
N LEU A 208 -3.50 9.34 9.09
CA LEU A 208 -2.31 8.61 9.47
C LEU A 208 -1.60 9.27 10.65
N THR A 209 -1.31 10.58 10.56
CA THR A 209 -0.74 11.32 11.69
C THR A 209 -1.60 11.19 12.95
N ALA A 210 -2.91 11.35 12.80
CA ALA A 210 -3.84 11.28 13.92
C ALA A 210 -3.85 9.91 14.61
N ALA A 211 -3.92 8.80 13.87
CA ALA A 211 -3.91 7.46 14.45
C ALA A 211 -2.59 7.16 15.18
N LEU A 212 -1.46 7.49 14.56
CA LEU A 212 -0.14 7.29 15.15
C LEU A 212 0.06 8.15 16.41
N ALA A 213 -0.45 9.38 16.44
CA ALA A 213 -0.44 10.23 17.63
C ALA A 213 -1.31 9.70 18.79
N GLU A 214 -2.22 8.77 18.50
CA GLU A 214 -2.99 8.01 19.49
C GLU A 214 -2.38 6.64 19.80
N GLY A 215 -1.15 6.37 19.32
CA GLY A 215 -0.45 5.10 19.55
C GLY A 215 -1.02 3.91 18.76
N ALA A 216 -1.74 4.17 17.67
CA ALA A 216 -2.43 3.15 16.88
C ALA A 216 -2.05 3.19 15.39
N VAL A 217 -2.22 2.06 14.70
CA VAL A 217 -2.13 1.98 13.24
C VAL A 217 -3.54 2.20 12.68
N PRO A 218 -3.73 3.13 11.72
CA PRO A 218 -5.05 3.36 11.15
C PRO A 218 -5.54 2.14 10.35
N ASP A 219 -6.85 2.02 10.18
CA ASP A 219 -7.39 1.19 9.13
C ASP A 219 -6.85 1.64 7.77
N VAL A 220 -6.57 0.68 6.87
CA VAL A 220 -6.03 0.97 5.54
C VAL A 220 -6.80 0.24 4.45
N VAL A 221 -6.81 0.86 3.28
CA VAL A 221 -7.22 0.24 2.02
C VAL A 221 -6.05 0.33 1.05
N VAL A 222 -5.63 -0.81 0.51
CA VAL A 222 -4.50 -0.93 -0.40
C VAL A 222 -5.01 -1.06 -1.83
N LEU A 223 -4.58 -0.16 -2.69
CA LEU A 223 -4.73 -0.23 -4.13
C LEU A 223 -3.47 -0.87 -4.75
N ALA A 224 -3.65 -1.91 -5.55
CA ALA A 224 -2.58 -2.50 -6.34
C ALA A 224 -3.11 -2.98 -7.70
N PRO A 225 -2.28 -3.05 -8.75
CA PRO A 225 -2.60 -3.86 -9.92
C PRO A 225 -2.87 -5.29 -9.48
N THR A 226 -3.80 -5.98 -10.14
CA THR A 226 -3.99 -7.42 -9.89
C THR A 226 -2.74 -8.18 -10.33
N ALA A 227 -2.32 -9.18 -9.54
CA ALA A 227 -1.20 -10.05 -9.90
C ALA A 227 -1.45 -10.77 -11.24
N ASP A 228 -0.38 -11.02 -11.99
CA ASP A 228 -0.46 -11.76 -13.25
C ASP A 228 -1.03 -13.17 -12.99
N PRO A 229 -2.15 -13.56 -13.63
CA PRO A 229 -2.73 -14.89 -13.47
C PRO A 229 -1.72 -16.03 -13.70
N ARG A 230 -0.77 -15.86 -14.64
CA ARG A 230 0.27 -16.88 -14.89
C ARG A 230 1.21 -17.04 -13.70
N TRP A 231 1.59 -15.93 -13.08
CA TRP A 231 2.42 -15.93 -11.88
C TRP A 231 1.64 -16.53 -10.69
N VAL A 232 0.38 -16.14 -10.51
CA VAL A 232 -0.51 -16.70 -9.46
C VAL A 232 -0.61 -18.22 -9.61
N SER A 233 -0.94 -18.71 -10.81
CA SER A 233 -1.01 -20.15 -11.05
C SER A 233 0.33 -20.86 -10.81
N ALA A 234 1.46 -20.25 -11.15
CA ALA A 234 2.78 -20.84 -10.90
C ALA A 234 3.08 -20.96 -9.41
N VAL A 235 2.79 -19.92 -8.61
CA VAL A 235 3.04 -19.90 -7.16
C VAL A 235 2.07 -20.82 -6.41
N GLN A 236 0.83 -20.95 -6.86
CA GLN A 236 -0.16 -21.85 -6.25
C GLN A 236 0.19 -23.33 -6.38
N ARG A 237 1.02 -23.73 -7.35
CA ARG A 237 1.41 -25.15 -7.54
C ARG A 237 2.11 -25.76 -6.33
N HIS A 238 2.83 -24.96 -5.54
CA HIS A 238 3.52 -25.46 -4.35
C HIS A 238 2.55 -25.80 -3.22
N PRO A 239 1.72 -24.86 -2.69
CA PRO A 239 0.79 -25.17 -1.61
C PRO A 239 -0.26 -26.21 -2.00
N ILE A 240 -0.66 -26.29 -3.28
CA ILE A 240 -1.54 -27.36 -3.77
C ILE A 240 -0.85 -28.71 -3.64
N ARG A 241 0.41 -28.84 -4.10
CA ARG A 241 1.17 -30.10 -3.97
C ARG A 241 1.42 -30.49 -2.53
N GLU A 242 1.75 -29.53 -1.65
CA GLU A 242 1.90 -29.80 -0.22
C GLU A 242 0.59 -30.30 0.41
N TYR A 243 -0.54 -29.70 0.04
CA TYR A 243 -1.86 -30.15 0.48
C TYR A 243 -2.16 -31.58 -0.01
N GLU A 244 -1.96 -31.87 -1.30
CA GLU A 244 -2.16 -33.20 -1.87
C GLU A 244 -1.32 -34.27 -1.15
N GLN A 245 -0.03 -33.98 -0.92
CA GLN A 245 0.88 -34.86 -0.18
C GLN A 245 0.41 -35.06 1.28
N ARG A 246 -0.04 -33.99 1.94
CA ARG A 246 -0.53 -34.06 3.32
C ARG A 246 -1.80 -34.89 3.44
N ILE A 247 -2.75 -34.71 2.53
CA ILE A 247 -3.99 -35.48 2.49
C ILE A 247 -3.71 -36.95 2.17
N ALA A 248 -2.80 -37.24 1.23
CA ALA A 248 -2.40 -38.61 0.93
C ALA A 248 -1.78 -39.29 2.16
N HIS A 249 -0.89 -38.60 2.89
CA HIS A 249 -0.31 -39.12 4.12
C HIS A 249 -1.36 -39.39 5.21
N LEU A 250 -2.31 -38.46 5.43
CA LEU A 250 -3.37 -38.64 6.42
C LEU A 250 -4.33 -39.78 6.06
N ARG A 251 -4.62 -39.99 4.77
CA ARG A 251 -5.50 -41.07 4.31
C ARG A 251 -4.85 -42.45 4.31
N ASN A 252 -3.53 -42.51 4.10
CA ASN A 252 -2.78 -43.75 4.02
C ASN A 252 -2.14 -44.17 5.36
N GLY A 253 -2.22 -43.30 6.38
CA GLY A 253 -1.76 -43.60 7.73
C GLY A 253 -2.75 -44.45 8.52
N PRO A 254 -2.39 -44.84 9.77
CA PRO A 254 -3.33 -45.50 10.68
C PRO A 254 -4.56 -44.63 10.90
N THR A 255 -5.76 -45.22 10.78
CA THR A 255 -7.02 -44.51 11.03
C THR A 255 -7.11 -44.10 12.49
N ASP A 256 -6.86 -42.82 12.76
CA ASP A 256 -6.99 -42.18 14.07
C ASP A 256 -8.26 -41.31 14.09
N PRO A 257 -9.03 -41.26 15.20
CA PRO A 257 -10.22 -40.42 15.33
C PRO A 257 -10.07 -38.96 14.86
N PHE A 258 -8.86 -38.38 14.91
CA PHE A 258 -8.59 -37.00 14.52
C PHE A 258 -8.27 -36.80 13.03
N THR A 259 -8.30 -37.86 12.21
CA THR A 259 -7.99 -37.79 10.77
C THR A 259 -8.91 -36.81 10.03
N GLY A 260 -10.20 -36.78 10.38
CA GLY A 260 -11.17 -35.85 9.80
C GLY A 260 -10.84 -34.39 10.08
N ASP A 261 -10.50 -34.06 11.32
CA ASP A 261 -10.09 -32.72 11.74
C ASP A 261 -8.78 -32.31 11.06
N GLY A 262 -7.84 -33.24 10.91
CA GLY A 262 -6.58 -33.03 10.18
C GLY A 262 -6.80 -32.65 8.71
N ILE A 263 -7.76 -33.30 8.04
CA ILE A 263 -8.14 -32.99 6.66
C ILE A 263 -8.80 -31.60 6.58
N ALA A 264 -9.75 -31.30 7.47
CA ALA A 264 -10.42 -30.01 7.50
C ALA A 264 -9.41 -28.86 7.74
N HIS A 265 -8.51 -29.04 8.71
CA HIS A 265 -7.45 -28.07 8.99
C HIS A 265 -6.52 -27.87 7.79
N ALA A 266 -6.10 -28.93 7.11
CA ALA A 266 -5.29 -28.83 5.89
C ALA A 266 -6.04 -28.07 4.77
N GLY A 267 -7.34 -28.32 4.61
CA GLY A 267 -8.20 -27.60 3.67
C GLY A 267 -8.30 -26.11 3.98
N HIS A 268 -8.55 -25.74 5.24
CA HIS A 268 -8.57 -24.33 5.66
C HIS A 268 -7.23 -23.63 5.42
N ARG A 269 -6.10 -24.29 5.72
CA ARG A 269 -4.77 -23.75 5.44
C ARG A 269 -4.51 -23.56 3.95
N LEU A 270 -4.92 -24.50 3.10
CA LEU A 270 -4.83 -24.33 1.65
C LEU A 270 -5.66 -23.14 1.19
N ALA A 271 -6.93 -23.05 1.61
CA ALA A 271 -7.82 -21.95 1.24
C ALA A 271 -7.22 -20.59 1.65
N ALA A 272 -6.71 -20.47 2.88
CA ALA A 272 -6.03 -19.25 3.33
C ALA A 272 -4.79 -18.91 2.47
N ASN A 273 -3.97 -19.91 2.14
CA ASN A 273 -2.80 -19.72 1.26
C ASN A 273 -3.19 -19.26 -0.15
N LEU A 274 -4.23 -19.87 -0.75
CA LEU A 274 -4.69 -19.51 -2.08
C LEU A 274 -5.27 -18.09 -2.11
N SER A 275 -6.07 -17.71 -1.10
CA SER A 275 -6.58 -16.36 -0.93
C SER A 275 -5.46 -15.33 -0.79
N ARG A 276 -4.43 -15.63 0.02
CA ARG A 276 -3.24 -14.78 0.18
C ARG A 276 -2.49 -14.57 -1.14
N ILE A 277 -2.27 -15.63 -1.92
CA ILE A 277 -1.60 -15.53 -3.22
C ILE A 277 -2.45 -14.70 -4.20
N ALA A 278 -3.76 -14.90 -4.21
CA ALA A 278 -4.67 -14.14 -5.08
C ALA A 278 -4.70 -12.64 -4.77
N LEU A 279 -4.44 -12.25 -3.51
CA LEU A 279 -4.36 -10.86 -3.05
C LEU A 279 -2.95 -10.26 -3.10
N THR A 280 -1.97 -10.97 -3.67
CA THR A 280 -0.62 -10.41 -3.82
C THR A 280 -0.64 -9.21 -4.76
N GLU A 281 0.12 -8.18 -4.42
CA GLU A 281 0.17 -6.96 -5.21
C GLU A 281 0.89 -7.20 -6.55
N GLY A 282 0.23 -6.85 -7.65
CA GLY A 282 0.77 -6.99 -9.01
C GLY A 282 1.87 -5.96 -9.34
N ARG A 283 2.48 -6.12 -10.51
CA ARG A 283 3.51 -5.19 -11.00
C ARG A 283 2.89 -3.87 -11.45
N THR A 284 3.36 -2.77 -10.90
CA THR A 284 2.96 -1.41 -11.28
C THR A 284 3.51 -1.08 -12.67
N ARG A 285 2.63 -0.62 -13.56
CA ARG A 285 3.03 -0.12 -14.88
C ARG A 285 3.81 1.18 -14.71
N ALA A 286 4.87 1.32 -15.49
CA ALA A 286 5.60 2.58 -15.65
C ALA A 286 5.55 3.04 -17.11
N TRP A 287 5.58 4.35 -17.32
CA TRP A 287 5.59 4.95 -18.66
C TRP A 287 6.97 5.52 -18.98
N PRO A 288 7.38 5.53 -20.26
CA PRO A 288 8.60 6.20 -20.65
C PRO A 288 8.47 7.70 -20.36
N MET A 289 9.50 8.25 -19.71
CA MET A 289 9.60 9.67 -19.45
C MET A 289 9.95 10.42 -20.74
N LEU A 290 9.18 11.45 -21.07
CA LEU A 290 9.46 12.33 -22.21
C LEU A 290 10.75 13.10 -21.97
N GLY A 291 11.61 13.20 -22.99
CA GLY A 291 12.92 13.84 -22.91
C GLY A 291 13.99 13.02 -22.16
N GLY A 292 13.60 11.88 -21.56
CA GLY A 292 14.52 10.90 -21.01
C GLY A 292 15.43 11.43 -19.89
N ARG A 293 16.69 10.94 -19.88
CA ARG A 293 17.68 11.27 -18.85
C ARG A 293 17.98 12.78 -18.73
N PRO A 294 18.21 13.54 -19.82
CA PRO A 294 18.47 14.98 -19.72
C PRO A 294 17.37 15.74 -18.98
N THR A 295 16.11 15.43 -19.29
CA THR A 295 14.97 16.04 -18.59
C THR A 295 14.92 15.61 -17.12
N TRP A 296 15.23 14.35 -16.81
CA TRP A 296 15.29 13.91 -15.42
C TRP A 296 16.37 14.64 -14.62
N ASP A 297 17.58 14.76 -15.18
CA ASP A 297 18.70 15.44 -14.53
C ASP A 297 18.35 16.94 -14.31
N HIS A 298 17.64 17.59 -15.25
CA HIS A 298 17.12 18.95 -15.06
C HIS A 298 16.10 19.08 -13.92
N LEU A 299 15.14 18.13 -13.84
CA LEU A 299 14.13 18.14 -12.77
C LEU A 299 14.75 17.89 -11.38
N VAL A 300 15.84 17.11 -11.30
CA VAL A 300 16.60 16.95 -10.06
C VAL A 300 17.27 18.26 -9.66
N ALA A 301 17.94 18.95 -10.59
CA ALA A 301 18.54 20.24 -10.31
C ALA A 301 17.51 21.30 -9.88
N GLU A 302 16.30 21.24 -10.43
CA GLU A 302 15.20 22.17 -10.09
C GLU A 302 14.56 21.86 -8.72
N PHE A 303 14.23 20.58 -8.46
CA PHE A 303 13.38 20.21 -7.31
C PHE A 303 14.11 19.48 -6.17
N ALA A 304 15.31 18.99 -6.41
CA ALA A 304 16.08 18.21 -5.47
C ALA A 304 17.58 18.62 -5.45
N PRO A 305 17.91 19.93 -5.42
CA PRO A 305 19.30 20.37 -5.45
C PRO A 305 20.05 19.85 -4.21
N GLY A 306 21.27 19.35 -4.40
CA GLY A 306 22.09 18.80 -3.31
C GLY A 306 21.61 17.45 -2.77
N SER A 307 20.60 16.85 -3.40
CA SER A 307 20.10 15.54 -2.98
C SER A 307 21.05 14.40 -3.35
N PRO A 308 20.94 13.23 -2.71
CA PRO A 308 21.71 12.03 -3.08
C PRO A 308 21.50 11.58 -4.53
N LEU A 309 20.44 12.07 -5.19
CA LEU A 309 20.12 11.75 -6.58
C LEU A 309 21.17 12.27 -7.58
N GLU A 310 21.89 13.34 -7.23
CA GLU A 310 22.94 13.96 -8.05
C GLU A 310 24.27 13.21 -8.00
N GLN A 311 24.54 12.52 -6.88
CA GLN A 311 25.89 12.10 -6.48
C GLN A 311 26.32 10.74 -7.02
N GLU A 312 25.37 9.87 -7.37
CA GLU A 312 25.70 8.64 -8.10
C GLU A 312 25.87 9.00 -9.59
N ARG A 313 27.07 9.00 -10.17
CA ARG A 313 27.22 9.02 -11.64
C ARG A 313 27.46 7.62 -12.18
#